data_AF-A0A6J7PDX0-F1
#
_entry.id   AF-A0A6J7PDX0-F1
#
_cell.length_a   1.000
_cell.length_b   1.000
_cell.length_c   1.000
_cell.angle_alpha   90.00
_cell.angle_beta   90.00
_cell.angle_gamma   90.00
#
_symmetry.space_group_name_H-M   'P 1'
#
loop_
_entity.id
_entity.type
_entity.pdbx_description
1 polymer ?
#
loop_
_entity_poly.entity_id
_entity_poly.type
_entity_poly.pdbx_seq_one_letter_code
_entity_poly.pdbx_strand_id
1 'polypeptide(L)' 'MPTGGFDLSTEILEYINADKMTFTIDQQQFLQGYLAVVFLYLNITNKNTVGGGLPVMTGPGFVDKTNVVAVQELVGKGTR' A
#
# COMPACT_ATOMS: atom_id res chain seq x y z
N MET A 1 -12.82 21.76 5.53
CA MET A 1 -12.15 21.37 4.26
C MET A 1 -11.86 19.87 4.35
N PRO A 2 -12.13 19.06 3.33
CA PRO A 2 -11.77 17.64 3.33
C PRO A 2 -10.25 17.50 3.47
N THR A 3 -9.81 16.59 4.33
CA THR A 3 -8.39 16.32 4.63
C THR A 3 -8.01 14.96 4.08
N GLY A 4 -6.85 14.90 3.41
CA GLY A 4 -6.31 13.68 2.80
C GLY A 4 -4.85 13.49 3.16
N GLY A 5 -4.38 12.24 3.18
CA GLY A 5 -3.01 11.86 3.52
C GLY A 5 -2.36 10.89 2.53
N PHE A 6 -1.11 10.54 2.84
CA PHE A 6 -0.37 9.45 2.20
C PHE A 6 0.08 8.48 3.29
N ASP A 7 0.27 7.23 2.89
CA ASP A 7 0.66 6.10 3.75
C ASP A 7 -0.42 5.64 4.73
N LEU A 8 -0.12 4.53 5.40
CA LEU A 8 -0.97 3.88 6.38
C LEU A 8 -0.29 3.93 7.75
N SER A 9 -1.06 4.34 8.74
CA SER A 9 -0.73 4.18 10.16
C SER A 9 -2.01 3.89 10.92
N THR A 10 -1.90 3.30 12.10
CA THR A 10 -3.07 3.04 12.96
C THR A 10 -3.87 4.33 13.20
N GLU A 11 -3.17 5.45 13.44
CA GLU A 11 -3.78 6.77 13.66
C GLU A 11 -4.54 7.29 12.43
N ILE A 12 -3.95 7.19 11.23
CA ILE A 12 -4.61 7.63 9.98
C ILE A 12 -5.90 6.83 9.75
N LEU A 13 -5.85 5.52 9.95
CA LEU A 13 -7.00 4.66 9.77
C LEU A 13 -8.10 4.92 10.80
N GLU A 14 -7.72 5.18 12.06
CA GLU A 14 -8.66 5.62 13.10
C GLU A 14 -9.30 6.97 12.76
N TYR A 15 -8.55 7.92 12.20
CA TYR A 15 -9.10 9.21 11.78
C TYR A 15 -10.08 9.09 10.62
N ILE A 16 -9.81 8.22 9.65
CA ILE A 16 -10.78 7.91 8.59
C ILE A 16 -12.02 7.25 9.20
N ASN A 17 -11.84 6.30 10.12
CA ASN A 17 -12.96 5.63 10.78
C ASN A 17 -13.77 6.57 11.70
N ALA A 18 -13.17 7.65 12.21
CA ALA A 18 -13.82 8.65 13.05
C ALA A 18 -14.33 9.88 12.27
N ASP A 19 -14.37 9.83 10.93
CA ASP A 19 -14.78 10.95 10.07
C ASP A 19 -13.94 12.24 10.23
N LYS A 20 -12.72 12.11 10.76
CA LYS A 20 -11.75 13.22 10.93
C LYS A 20 -10.83 13.41 9.72
N MET A 21 -10.75 12.39 8.85
CA MET A 21 -10.01 12.40 7.59
C MET A 21 -10.85 11.76 6.50
N THR A 22 -10.82 12.32 5.29
CA THR A 22 -11.66 11.85 4.18
C THR A 22 -11.09 10.60 3.53
N PHE A 23 -9.77 10.56 3.32
CA PHE A 23 -9.08 9.40 2.73
C PHE A 23 -7.57 9.45 3.02
N THR A 24 -6.89 8.33 2.81
CA THR A 24 -5.44 8.28 2.61
C THR A 24 -5.10 7.49 1.36
N ILE A 25 -3.88 7.64 0.86
CA ILE A 25 -3.36 6.89 -0.29
C ILE A 25 -2.37 5.85 0.22
N ASP A 26 -2.73 4.59 0.06
CA ASP A 26 -1.85 3.44 0.27
C ASP A 26 -0.93 3.23 -0.93
N GLN A 27 0.38 3.16 -0.67
CA GLN A 27 1.41 2.84 -1.66
C GLN A 27 1.90 1.38 -1.55
N GLN A 28 1.36 0.62 -0.60
CA GLN A 28 1.70 -0.78 -0.27
C GLN A 28 3.20 -0.95 0.02
N GLN A 29 3.70 -0.37 1.12
CA GLN A 29 5.15 -0.40 1.41
C GLN A 29 5.67 -1.83 1.58
N PHE A 30 4.85 -2.73 2.15
CA PHE A 30 5.16 -4.16 2.21
C PHE A 30 5.49 -4.73 0.82
N LEU A 31 4.65 -4.42 -0.18
CA LEU A 31 4.80 -4.91 -1.54
C LEU A 31 6.05 -4.33 -2.22
N GLN A 32 6.37 -3.06 -1.97
CA GLN A 32 7.59 -2.43 -2.50
C GLN A 32 8.86 -3.14 -1.98
N GLY A 33 8.90 -3.50 -0.69
CA GLY A 33 10.01 -4.26 -0.11
C GLY A 33 10.08 -5.70 -0.64
N TYR A 34 8.93 -6.39 -0.71
CA TYR A 34 8.85 -7.78 -1.15
C TYR A 34 9.21 -7.96 -2.64
N LEU A 35 8.61 -7.14 -3.53
CA LEU A 35 8.81 -7.25 -4.97
C LEU A 35 10.25 -6.95 -5.37
N ALA A 36 10.94 -6.05 -4.67
CA ALA A 36 12.35 -5.77 -4.93
C ALA A 36 13.20 -7.05 -4.82
N VAL A 37 12.99 -7.85 -3.76
CA VAL A 37 13.70 -9.12 -3.56
C VAL A 37 13.31 -10.15 -4.64
N VAL A 38 12.02 -10.27 -4.95
CA VAL A 38 11.53 -11.21 -5.96
C VAL A 38 12.06 -10.88 -7.35
N PHE A 39 12.10 -9.61 -7.73
CA PHE A 39 12.61 -9.18 -9.04
C PHE A 39 14.09 -9.51 -9.19
N LEU A 40 14.89 -9.28 -8.15
CA LEU A 40 16.30 -9.67 -8.13
C LEU A 40 16.47 -11.18 -8.25
N TYR A 41 15.71 -11.96 -7.47
CA TYR A 41 15.74 -13.42 -7.54
C TYR A 41 15.42 -13.94 -8.95
N LEU A 42 14.33 -13.46 -9.55
CA LEU A 42 13.91 -13.86 -10.90
C LEU A 42 14.95 -13.50 -11.97
N ASN A 43 15.61 -12.34 -11.83
CA ASN A 43 16.66 -11.94 -12.76
C ASN A 43 17.93 -12.79 -12.62
N ILE A 44 18.36 -13.06 -11.39
CA ILE A 44 19.57 -13.87 -11.14
C ILE A 44 19.36 -15.33 -11.59
N THR A 45 18.20 -15.90 -11.29
CA THR A 45 17.92 -17.33 -11.53
C THR A 45 17.49 -17.67 -12.96
N ASN A 46 16.82 -16.75 -13.67
CA ASN A 46 16.27 -17.05 -15.00
C ASN A 46 16.28 -15.87 -15.98
N LYS A 47 16.99 -14.77 -15.67
CA LYS A 47 17.05 -13.56 -16.51
C LYS A 47 15.69 -12.96 -16.84
N ASN A 48 14.66 -13.28 -16.06
CA ASN A 48 13.35 -12.69 -16.21
C ASN A 48 13.44 -11.19 -15.90
N THR A 49 12.72 -10.40 -16.68
CA THR A 49 12.49 -8.98 -16.42
C THR A 49 11.01 -8.78 -16.13
N VAL A 50 10.69 -7.84 -15.24
CA VAL A 50 9.32 -7.55 -14.81
C VAL A 50 9.00 -6.09 -15.16
N GLY A 51 7.75 -5.81 -15.51
CA GLY A 51 7.29 -4.46 -15.88
C GLY A 51 7.60 -4.05 -17.32
N GLY A 52 8.33 -4.85 -18.10
CA GLY A 52 8.54 -4.60 -19.52
C GLY A 52 9.26 -3.27 -19.83
N GLY A 53 10.14 -2.81 -18.93
CA GLY A 53 10.83 -1.52 -19.03
C GLY A 53 10.07 -0.34 -18.41
N LEU A 54 8.88 -0.58 -17.87
CA LEU A 54 8.10 0.38 -17.11
C LEU A 54 8.10 0.06 -15.60
N PRO A 55 7.78 1.04 -14.73
CA PRO A 55 7.60 0.78 -13.31
C PRO A 55 6.49 -0.25 -13.04
N VAL A 56 6.71 -1.12 -12.06
CA VAL A 56 5.65 -1.96 -11.50
C VAL A 56 4.95 -1.16 -10.41
N MET A 57 3.73 -0.74 -10.68
CA MET A 57 2.95 0.13 -9.79
C MET A 57 2.39 -0.67 -8.60
N THR A 58 2.61 -0.17 -7.38
CA THR A 58 2.02 -0.70 -6.12
C THR A 58 0.95 0.24 -5.55
N GLY A 59 0.60 1.30 -6.28
CA GLY A 59 -0.39 2.29 -5.90
C GLY A 59 -0.71 3.25 -7.06
N PRO A 60 -1.58 4.25 -6.83
CA PRO A 60 -2.23 4.58 -5.56
C PRO A 60 -3.44 3.69 -5.25
N GLY A 61 -3.54 3.21 -4.01
CA GLY A 61 -4.75 2.60 -3.46
C GLY A 61 -5.46 3.57 -2.53
N PHE A 62 -6.67 4.01 -2.87
CA PHE A 62 -7.44 4.89 -1.98
C PHE A 62 -8.03 4.10 -0.80
N VAL A 63 -7.81 4.62 0.40
CA VAL A 63 -8.41 4.11 1.63
C VAL A 63 -9.33 5.17 2.19
N ASP A 64 -10.61 4.82 2.33
CA ASP A 64 -11.68 5.68 2.82
C ASP A 64 -12.66 4.88 3.68
N LYS A 65 -13.76 5.50 4.10
CA LYS A 65 -14.79 4.86 4.93
C LYS A 65 -15.34 3.54 4.38
N THR A 66 -15.34 3.35 3.07
CA THR A 66 -15.90 2.16 2.43
C THR A 66 -15.01 0.92 2.61
N ASN A 67 -13.71 1.11 2.89
CA ASN A 67 -12.74 0.01 2.94
C ASN A 67 -11.75 0.06 4.14
N VAL A 68 -11.77 1.12 4.96
CA VAL A 68 -10.84 1.33 6.08
C VAL A 68 -10.77 0.15 7.05
N VAL A 69 -11.91 -0.49 7.35
CA VAL A 69 -11.96 -1.64 8.28
C VAL A 69 -11.16 -2.83 7.75
N ALA A 70 -11.32 -3.15 6.46
CA ALA A 70 -10.57 -4.23 5.83
C ALA A 70 -9.05 -3.94 5.78
N VAL A 71 -8.68 -2.68 5.57
CA VAL A 71 -7.27 -2.27 5.57
C VAL A 71 -6.67 -2.32 6.98
N GLN A 72 -7.42 -1.90 8.01
CA GLN A 72 -7.01 -1.98 9.41
C GLN A 72 -6.66 -3.41 9.84
N GLU A 73 -7.47 -4.40 9.45
CA GLU A 73 -7.18 -5.81 9.76
C GLU A 73 -5.84 -6.29 9.18
N LEU A 74 -5.46 -5.80 8.00
CA LEU A 74 -4.22 -6.19 7.33
C LEU A 74 -3.00 -5.46 7.90
N VAL A 75 -3.17 -4.19 8.27
CA VAL A 75 -2.15 -3.41 8.99
C VAL A 75 -1.91 -4.02 10.37
N GLY A 76 -2.96 -4.45 11.08
CA GLY A 76 -2.83 -5.17 12.35
C GLY A 76 -2.07 -6.50 12.26
N LYS A 77 -2.02 -7.11 11.06
CA LYS A 77 -1.20 -8.31 10.77
C LYS A 77 0.23 -7.97 10.33
N GLY A 78 0.58 -6.70 10.15
CA GLY A 78 1.89 -6.26 9.64
C GLY A 78 2.15 -6.59 8.17
N THR A 79 1.08 -6.78 7.39
CA THR A 79 1.16 -7.21 5.97
C THR A 79 0.75 -6.13 4.97
N ARG A 80 0.49 -4.92 5.46
CA ARG A 80 0.07 -3.76 4.67
C ARG A 80 0.80 -2.52 5.12
#